data_AF-A0A1J3GXQ7-F1
#
_entry.id   AF-A0A1J3GXQ7-F1
#
_cell.length_a   1.000
_cell.length_b   1.000
_cell.length_c   1.000
_cell.angle_alpha   90.00
_cell.angle_beta   90.00
_cell.angle_gamma   90.00
#
_symmetry.space_group_name_H-M   'P 1'
#
loop_
_entity.id
_entity.type
_entity.pdbx_description
1 polymer ?
#
loop_
_entity_poly.entity_id
_entity_poly.type
_entity_poly.pdbx_seq_one_letter_code
_entity_poly.pdbx_strand_id
1 'polypeptide(L)' 'LARGANGVRVVLHGTPRQWRDEQRGWILKEKNELVRLLKSEGESSCGKLEVHERFYFADRLADLQMHFEIIDAMDVSSA' A
#
# COMPACT_ATOMS: atom_id res chain seq x y z
N LEU A 1 31.61 0.51 -9.64
CA LEU A 1 31.18 -0.72 -8.94
C LEU A 1 30.69 -0.34 -7.54
N ALA A 2 29.38 -0.18 -7.36
CA ALA A 2 28.73 -0.17 -6.05
C ALA A 2 27.26 -0.59 -6.24
N ARG A 3 27.01 -1.89 -6.48
CA ARG A 3 25.67 -2.51 -6.37
C ARG A 3 25.33 -2.75 -4.89
N GLY A 4 25.52 -1.73 -4.04
CA GLY A 4 25.84 -1.91 -2.62
C GLY A 4 24.88 -1.29 -1.60
N ALA A 5 23.73 -0.76 -2.01
CA ALA A 5 22.65 -0.40 -1.10
C ALA A 5 21.32 -0.34 -1.86
N ASN A 6 20.80 -1.49 -2.30
CA ASN A 6 19.45 -1.53 -2.86
C ASN A 6 18.47 -1.33 -1.70
N GLY A 7 18.00 -0.09 -1.53
CA GLY A 7 16.87 0.19 -0.68
C GLY A 7 15.66 -0.65 -1.11
N VAL A 8 14.82 -1.02 -0.15
CA VAL A 8 13.57 -1.74 -0.39
C VAL A 8 12.47 -0.71 -0.52
N ARG A 9 11.66 -0.82 -1.57
CA ARG A 9 10.43 -0.04 -1.71
C ARG A 9 9.24 -0.96 -1.51
N VAL A 10 8.37 -0.60 -0.56
CA VAL A 10 7.10 -1.28 -0.31
C VAL A 10 5.96 -0.37 -0.73
N VAL A 11 5.13 -0.83 -1.67
CA VAL A 11 3.94 -0.11 -2.10
C VAL A 11 2.71 -0.93 -1.70
N LEU A 12 1.85 -0.32 -0.88
CA LEU A 12 0.57 -0.91 -0.51
C LEU A 12 -0.48 -0.42 -1.50
N HIS A 13 -1.15 -1.35 -2.16
CA HIS A 13 -2.23 -1.07 -3.11
C HIS A 13 -3.58 -1.39 -2.48
N GLY A 14 -4.58 -0.55 -2.69
CA GLY A 14 -5.92 -0.83 -2.18
C GLY A 14 -7.02 0.00 -2.81
N THR A 15 -8.24 -0.42 -2.52
CA THR A 15 -9.50 0.15 -3.02
C THR A 15 -10.45 0.47 -1.85
N PRO A 16 -11.52 1.26 -2.07
CA PRO A 16 -12.57 1.44 -1.06
C PRO A 16 -13.09 0.11 -0.52
N ARG A 17 -13.27 -0.90 -1.37
CA ARG A 17 -13.67 -2.24 -0.95
C ARG A 17 -12.71 -2.85 0.07
N GLN A 18 -11.41 -2.63 -0.05
CA GLN A 18 -10.42 -3.20 0.87
C GLN A 18 -10.17 -2.33 2.11
N TRP A 19 -10.12 -1.00 1.97
CA TRP A 19 -9.65 -0.10 3.02
C TRP A 19 -10.71 0.81 3.62
N ARG A 20 -11.91 0.90 3.06
CA ARG A 20 -12.99 1.79 3.56
C ARG A 20 -14.31 1.05 3.78
N ASP A 21 -14.30 -0.27 3.70
CA ASP A 21 -15.47 -1.08 3.96
C ASP A 21 -15.75 -1.15 5.47
N GLU A 22 -16.86 -0.54 5.89
CA GLU A 22 -17.27 -0.43 7.29
C GLU A 22 -17.51 -1.80 7.94
N GLN A 23 -17.92 -2.82 7.17
CA GLN A 23 -18.08 -4.18 7.68
C GLN A 23 -16.73 -4.85 7.97
N ARG A 24 -15.63 -4.28 7.46
CA ARG A 24 -14.27 -4.83 7.56
C ARG A 24 -13.27 -3.77 8.04
N GLY A 25 -13.70 -2.90 8.95
CA GLY A 25 -12.85 -1.82 9.50
C GLY A 25 -11.52 -2.29 10.13
N TRP A 26 -11.42 -3.57 10.52
CA TRP A 26 -10.16 -4.16 11.00
C TRP A 26 -9.06 -4.18 9.92
N ILE A 27 -9.39 -4.32 8.64
CA ILE A 27 -8.43 -4.31 7.54
C ILE A 27 -7.73 -2.95 7.45
N LEU A 28 -8.50 -1.86 7.54
CA LEU A 28 -7.94 -0.51 7.58
C LEU A 28 -7.02 -0.32 8.78
N LYS A 29 -7.43 -0.81 9.95
CA LYS A 29 -6.64 -0.71 11.18
C LYS A 29 -5.31 -1.45 11.05
N GLU A 30 -5.32 -2.70 10.60
CA GLU A 30 -4.10 -3.50 10.42
C GLU A 30 -3.19 -2.90 9.34
N LYS A 31 -3.76 -2.46 8.21
CA LYS A 31 -3.00 -1.76 7.16
C LYS A 31 -2.39 -0.46 7.68
N ASN A 32 -3.09 0.31 8.52
CA ASN A 32 -2.55 1.54 9.12
C ASN A 32 -1.39 1.22 10.06
N GLU A 33 -1.52 0.17 10.87
CA GLU A 33 -0.44 -0.25 11.77
C GLU A 33 0.78 -0.77 11.01
N LEU A 34 0.58 -1.57 9.96
CA LEU A 34 1.68 -2.01 9.09
C LEU A 34 2.43 -0.83 8.47
N VAL A 35 1.70 0.16 7.92
CA VAL A 35 2.32 1.37 7.35
C VAL A 35 3.09 2.14 8.41
N ARG A 36 2.55 2.27 9.63
CA ARG A 36 3.22 2.94 10.75
C ARG A 36 4.54 2.26 11.10
N LEU A 37 4.53 0.93 11.22
CA LEU A 37 5.73 0.13 11.53
C LEU A 37 6.78 0.24 10.42
N LEU A 38 6.37 0.11 9.15
CA LEU A 38 7.29 0.21 8.02
C LEU A 38 7.89 1.61 7.88
N LYS A 39 7.10 2.68 8.09
CA LYS A 39 7.62 4.06 8.06
C LYS A 39 8.61 4.31 9.20
N SER A 40 8.31 3.82 10.41
CA SER A 40 9.23 3.88 11.55
C SER A 40 10.56 3.18 11.25
N GLU A 41 10.53 2.05 10.53
CA GLU A 41 11.74 1.33 10.11
C GLU A 41 12.46 2.04 8.93
N GLY A 42 11.72 2.73 8.06
CA GLY A 42 12.30 3.61 7.03
C GLY A 42 13.15 4.72 7.63
N GLU A 43 12.67 5.33 8.72
CA GLU A 43 13.39 6.35 9.48
C GLU A 43 14.63 5.78 10.19
N SER A 44 14.52 4.60 10.82
CA SER A 44 15.64 3.95 11.53
C SER A 44 16.75 3.46 10.58
N SER A 45 16.37 3.07 9.36
CA SER A 45 17.26 2.48 8.37
C SER A 45 17.97 3.51 7.46
N CYS A 46 17.94 4.80 7.82
CA CYS A 46 18.48 5.90 7.03
C CYS A 46 17.88 5.96 5.61
N GLY A 47 16.57 5.71 5.47
CA GLY A 47 15.87 5.78 4.18
C GLY A 47 16.13 4.60 3.25
N LYS A 48 16.68 3.48 3.76
CA LYS A 48 16.80 2.23 2.98
C LYS A 48 15.46 1.53 2.79
N LEU A 49 14.41 1.95 3.48
CA LEU A 49 13.04 1.48 3.28
C LEU A 49 12.12 2.66 2.94
N GLU A 50 11.53 2.61 1.76
CA GLU A 50 10.51 3.56 1.29
C GLU A 50 9.13 2.89 1.32
N VAL A 51 8.13 3.61 1.84
CA VAL A 51 6.76 3.09 2.00
C VAL A 51 5.77 4.02 1.31
N HIS A 52 5.02 3.49 0.35
CA HIS A 52 3.99 4.24 -0.38
C HIS A 52 2.64 3.55 -0.30
N GLU A 53 1.58 4.35 -0.43
CA GLU A 53 0.21 3.87 -0.51
C GLU A 53 -0.40 4.34 -1.84
N ARG A 54 -1.03 3.42 -2.56
CA ARG A 54 -1.77 3.70 -3.80
C ARG A 54 -3.23 3.31 -3.62
N PHE A 55 -4.09 4.31 -3.65
CA PHE A 55 -5.52 4.16 -3.43
C PHE A 55 -6.28 4.32 -4.74
N TYR A 56 -6.82 3.22 -5.24
CA TYR A 56 -7.53 3.14 -6.52
C TYR A 56 -9.03 3.36 -6.31
N PHE A 57 -9.70 3.92 -7.32
CA PHE A 57 -11.17 4.11 -7.32
C PHE A 57 -11.69 4.96 -6.15
N ALA A 58 -10.92 5.95 -5.70
CA ALA A 58 -11.23 6.76 -4.51
C ALA A 58 -12.55 7.53 -4.61
N ASP A 59 -13.02 7.77 -5.82
CA ASP A 59 -14.26 8.45 -6.21
C ASP A 59 -15.50 7.52 -6.23
N ARG A 60 -15.32 6.22 -6.03
CA ARG A 60 -16.39 5.22 -6.07
C ARG A 60 -16.71 4.66 -4.68
N LEU A 61 -17.96 4.23 -4.50
CA LEU A 61 -18.38 3.50 -3.30
C LEU A 61 -17.80 2.08 -3.31
N ALA A 62 -17.55 1.51 -2.13
CA ALA A 62 -17.05 0.16 -1.99
C ALA A 62 -18.03 -0.87 -2.59
N ASP A 63 -17.57 -1.65 -3.56
CA ASP A 63 -18.33 -2.74 -4.19
C ASP A 63 -17.47 -4.00 -4.36
N LEU A 64 -18.09 -5.14 -4.62
CA LEU A 64 -17.36 -6.40 -4.83
C LEU A 64 -16.56 -6.41 -6.14
N GLN A 65 -17.00 -5.67 -7.15
CA GLN A 65 -16.37 -5.64 -8.48
C GLN A 65 -14.94 -5.08 -8.41
N MET A 66 -14.70 -4.08 -7.55
CA MET A 66 -13.36 -3.53 -7.28
C MET A 66 -12.33 -4.58 -6.88
N HIS A 67 -12.74 -5.69 -6.25
CA HIS A 67 -11.83 -6.78 -5.87
C HIS A 67 -11.13 -7.40 -7.08
N PHE A 68 -11.79 -7.40 -8.24
CA PHE A 68 -11.26 -7.92 -9.49
C PHE A 68 -10.62 -6.80 -10.32
N GLU A 69 -11.28 -5.64 -10.44
CA GLU A 69 -10.79 -4.52 -11.25
C GLU A 69 -9.42 -3.99 -10.80
N ILE A 70 -9.09 -4.13 -9.51
CA ILE A 70 -7.79 -3.70 -9.00
C ILE A 70 -6.63 -4.47 -9.66
N ILE A 71 -6.82 -5.73 -10.08
CA ILE A 71 -5.75 -6.54 -10.68
C ILE A 71 -5.25 -5.89 -11.97
N ASP A 72 -6.17 -5.36 -12.78
CA ASP A 72 -5.84 -4.69 -14.04
C ASP A 72 -5.36 -3.25 -13.81
N ALA A 73 -5.86 -2.58 -12.78
CA ALA A 73 -5.51 -1.20 -12.46
C ALA A 73 -4.19 -1.05 -11.69
N MET A 74 -3.71 -2.13 -11.06
CA MET A 74 -2.53 -2.09 -10.20
C MET A 74 -1.28 -1.78 -11.02
N ASP A 75 -0.68 -0.63 -10.74
CA ASP A 75 0.60 -0.26 -11.35
C ASP A 75 1.75 -0.97 -10.63
N VAL A 76 2.26 -2.01 -11.27
CA VAL A 76 3.39 -2.85 -10.85
C VAL A 76 4.73 -2.41 -11.44
N SER A 77 4.78 -1.26 -12.13
CA SER A 77 6.03 -0.76 -12.71
C SER A 77 7.05 -0.41 -11.61
N SER A 78 8.30 -0.76 -11.88
CA SER A 78 9.44 -0.35 -11.06
C SER A 78 9.84 1.07 -11.48
N ALA A 79 9.23 2.08 -10.85
CA ALA A 79 9.62 3.48 -11.08
C ALA A 79 10.96 3.82 -10.42
#